data_AF-A0A936T188-F1
#
_entry.id   AF-A0A936T188-F1
#
_cell.length_a   1.000
_cell.length_b   1.000
_cell.length_c   1.000
_cell.angle_alpha   90.00
_cell.angle_beta   90.00
_cell.angle_gamma   90.00
#
_symmetry.space_group_name_H-M   'P 1'
#
loop_
_entity.id
_entity.type
_entity.pdbx_description
1 polymer ?
#
loop_
_entity_poly.entity_id
_entity_poly.type
_entity_poly.pdbx_seq_one_letter_code
_entity_poly.pdbx_strand_id
1 'polypeptide(L)'
;MANTRTSRSSSSSTVSCHACGKKPRSPAKKRRQKPNPKRRPSPAPYFESLALVAQRVARIKRKLVAEAPLHEIVEDFLEGVTSEPAFPLEHHDDTMWLRDAIARSCESILDEPTGESIVQLMAVPELDLIHGSVAIAGYMGVALYFEDIHLGVVGLYPDLDDGGAYYARLVCYDNPADWLYGPN
;
A
#
# COMPACT_ATOMS: atom_id res chain seq x y z
N MET A 1 -44.67 0.62 5.62
CA MET A 1 -45.36 1.48 4.64
C MET A 1 -44.32 2.27 3.86
N ALA A 2 -44.45 2.26 2.52
CA ALA A 2 -43.76 3.05 1.49
C ALA A 2 -42.21 2.95 1.34
N ASN A 3 -41.77 2.14 0.38
CA ASN A 3 -40.45 2.19 -0.28
C ASN A 3 -40.51 3.15 -1.48
N THR A 4 -39.67 4.18 -1.50
CA THR A 4 -39.51 5.10 -2.65
C THR A 4 -38.33 4.66 -3.52
N ARG A 5 -38.63 4.04 -4.66
CA ARG A 5 -37.69 3.75 -5.76
C ARG A 5 -37.50 5.00 -6.62
N THR A 6 -36.29 5.55 -6.68
CA THR A 6 -35.90 6.56 -7.68
C THR A 6 -35.17 5.90 -8.85
N SER A 7 -35.82 5.88 -10.01
CA SER A 7 -35.25 5.49 -11.31
C SER A 7 -34.42 6.65 -11.90
N ARG A 8 -33.17 6.39 -12.28
CA ARG A 8 -32.35 7.31 -13.10
C ARG A 8 -32.42 6.90 -14.57
N SER A 9 -32.93 7.80 -15.41
CA SER A 9 -32.92 7.74 -16.86
C SER A 9 -31.60 8.30 -17.41
N SER A 10 -30.89 7.53 -18.24
CA SER A 10 -29.73 8.01 -18.99
C SER A 10 -30.14 8.42 -20.40
N SER A 11 -30.16 9.72 -20.67
CA SER A 11 -30.35 10.31 -21.99
C SER A 11 -29.03 10.33 -22.76
N SER A 12 -28.98 9.56 -23.85
CA SER A 12 -27.89 9.62 -24.83
C SER A 12 -28.08 10.84 -25.73
N SER A 13 -27.22 11.84 -25.59
CA SER A 13 -27.22 13.05 -26.42
C SER A 13 -26.13 12.94 -27.47
N THR A 14 -26.53 12.70 -28.73
CA THR A 14 -25.63 12.76 -29.89
C THR A 14 -25.53 14.22 -30.35
N VAL A 15 -24.39 14.85 -30.07
CA VAL A 15 -24.07 16.21 -30.54
C VAL A 15 -23.66 16.11 -32.02
N SER A 16 -24.48 16.66 -32.92
CA SER A 16 -24.12 16.86 -34.32
C SER A 16 -23.64 18.30 -34.54
N CYS A 17 -22.40 18.46 -35.03
CA CYS A 17 -21.78 19.76 -35.31
C CYS A 17 -22.16 20.21 -36.73
N HIS A 18 -22.99 21.25 -36.86
CA HIS A 18 -23.58 21.67 -38.14
C HIS A 18 -22.81 22.80 -38.87
N ALA A 19 -21.61 23.19 -38.41
CA ALA A 19 -20.98 24.46 -38.81
C ALA A 19 -19.70 24.36 -39.69
N CYS A 20 -19.36 23.20 -40.24
CA CYS A 20 -18.15 23.08 -41.06
C CYS A 20 -18.44 22.26 -42.32
N GLY A 21 -18.69 22.94 -43.44
CA GLY A 21 -18.87 22.34 -44.78
C GLY A 21 -17.62 21.66 -45.35
N LYS A 22 -16.75 21.09 -44.52
CA LYS A 22 -15.62 20.27 -44.95
C LYS A 22 -16.08 18.83 -45.08
N LYS A 23 -16.10 18.33 -46.32
CA LYS A 23 -16.31 16.91 -46.62
C LYS A 23 -15.34 16.06 -45.77
N PRO A 24 -15.80 15.00 -45.10
CA PRO A 24 -14.91 14.12 -44.34
C PRO A 24 -13.87 13.52 -45.30
N ARG A 25 -12.59 13.84 -45.08
CA ARG A 25 -11.48 13.18 -45.77
C ARG A 25 -11.56 11.70 -45.44
N SER A 26 -11.68 10.87 -46.48
CA SER A 26 -11.70 9.42 -46.36
C SER A 26 -10.52 8.96 -45.50
N PRO A 27 -10.75 8.04 -44.55
CA PRO A 27 -9.69 7.59 -43.66
C PRO A 27 -8.58 6.95 -44.50
N ALA A 28 -7.39 7.55 -44.45
CA ALA A 28 -6.20 6.99 -45.05
C ALA A 28 -6.04 5.56 -44.53
N LYS A 29 -6.04 4.58 -45.45
CA LYS A 29 -5.81 3.16 -45.16
C LYS A 29 -4.51 3.05 -44.36
N LYS A 30 -4.61 2.99 -43.03
CA LYS A 30 -3.50 2.66 -42.14
C LYS A 30 -3.01 1.27 -42.54
N ARG A 31 -1.89 1.26 -43.24
CA ARG A 31 -1.14 0.07 -43.62
C ARG A 31 -0.89 -0.71 -42.34
N ARG A 32 -1.64 -1.81 -42.14
CA ARG A 32 -1.47 -2.74 -41.01
C ARG A 32 -0.01 -3.20 -41.02
N GLN A 33 0.84 -2.58 -40.19
CA GLN A 33 2.14 -3.13 -39.88
C GLN A 33 1.88 -4.46 -39.19
N LYS A 34 2.30 -5.56 -39.82
CA LYS A 34 2.21 -6.89 -39.22
C LYS A 34 3.02 -6.83 -37.92
N PRO A 35 2.43 -7.16 -36.75
CA PRO A 35 3.16 -7.17 -35.50
C PRO A 35 4.34 -8.12 -35.64
N ASN A 36 5.55 -7.62 -35.37
CA ASN A 36 6.79 -8.37 -35.49
C ASN A 36 6.79 -9.49 -34.43
N PRO A 37 6.68 -10.78 -34.79
CA PRO A 37 6.29 -11.83 -33.84
C PRO A 37 7.43 -12.40 -32.99
N LYS A 38 8.58 -11.72 -32.85
CA LYS A 38 9.78 -12.35 -32.26
C LYS A 38 10.65 -11.42 -31.41
N ARG A 39 10.11 -10.91 -30.31
CA ARG A 39 10.90 -10.67 -29.08
C ARG A 39 10.00 -10.95 -27.89
N ARG A 40 9.92 -12.22 -27.48
CA ARG A 40 9.47 -12.54 -26.13
C ARG A 40 10.56 -11.99 -25.19
N PRO A 41 10.27 -11.06 -24.27
CA PRO A 41 11.24 -10.64 -23.28
C PRO A 41 11.75 -11.88 -22.55
N SER A 42 13.07 -11.97 -22.39
CA SER A 42 13.71 -13.01 -21.58
C SER A 42 13.14 -12.95 -20.16
N PRO A 43 12.69 -14.07 -19.56
CA PRO A 43 12.14 -14.11 -18.20
C PRO A 43 13.18 -13.93 -17.07
N ALA A 44 14.47 -13.78 -17.40
CA ALA A 44 15.56 -13.68 -16.42
C ALA A 44 15.52 -12.47 -15.44
N PRO A 45 15.10 -11.24 -15.81
CA PRO A 45 15.31 -10.08 -14.93
C PRO A 45 14.35 -10.00 -13.73
N TYR A 46 13.29 -10.82 -13.69
CA TYR A 46 12.30 -10.78 -12.62
C TYR A 46 12.73 -11.59 -11.38
N PHE A 47 13.29 -12.78 -11.59
CA PHE A 47 13.70 -13.67 -10.49
C PHE A 47 14.90 -13.14 -9.69
N GLU A 48 15.87 -12.51 -10.36
CA GLU A 48 17.00 -11.88 -9.68
C GLU A 48 16.55 -10.69 -8.80
N SER A 49 15.51 -9.98 -9.21
CA SER A 49 14.95 -8.85 -8.46
C SER A 49 14.19 -9.33 -7.20
N LEU A 50 13.43 -10.43 -7.27
CA LEU A 50 12.74 -10.98 -6.09
C LEU A 50 13.73 -11.48 -5.02
N ALA A 51 14.84 -12.12 -5.42
CA ALA A 51 15.86 -12.58 -4.49
C ALA A 51 16.54 -11.41 -3.74
N LEU A 52 16.78 -10.29 -4.44
CA LEU A 52 17.30 -9.07 -3.82
C LEU A 52 16.31 -8.46 -2.84
N VAL A 53 15.02 -8.39 -3.21
CA VAL A 53 13.94 -7.94 -2.32
C VAL A 53 13.88 -8.80 -1.06
N ALA A 54 13.90 -10.14 -1.21
CA ALA A 54 13.88 -11.07 -0.09
C ALA A 54 15.09 -10.86 0.84
N GLN A 55 16.29 -10.64 0.29
CA GLN A 55 17.49 -10.33 1.07
C GLN A 55 17.34 -9.03 1.88
N ARG A 56 16.75 -7.99 1.29
CA ARG A 56 16.51 -6.70 1.97
C ARG A 56 15.47 -6.85 3.07
N VAL A 57 14.37 -7.54 2.82
CA VAL A 57 13.36 -7.86 3.84
C VAL A 57 13.97 -8.65 5.00
N ALA A 58 14.77 -9.68 4.73
CA ALA A 58 15.46 -10.44 5.77
C ALA A 58 16.44 -9.58 6.60
N ARG A 59 17.04 -8.53 6.02
CA ARG A 59 17.84 -7.55 6.76
C ARG A 59 16.97 -6.68 7.68
N ILE A 60 15.83 -6.21 7.19
CA ILE A 60 14.88 -5.39 7.95
C ILE A 60 14.33 -6.19 9.15
N LYS A 61 13.91 -7.45 8.94
CA LYS A 61 13.48 -8.36 10.03
C LYS A 61 14.53 -8.47 11.14
N ARG A 62 15.81 -8.66 10.76
CA ARG A 62 16.92 -8.72 11.74
C ARG A 62 17.10 -7.41 12.50
N LYS A 63 17.01 -6.25 11.83
CA LYS A 63 17.07 -4.94 12.49
C LYS A 63 15.93 -4.77 13.50
N LEU A 64 14.71 -5.19 13.13
CA LEU A 64 13.54 -5.10 13.99
C LEU A 64 13.67 -5.96 15.25
N VAL A 65 14.08 -7.22 15.10
CA VAL A 65 14.33 -8.13 16.23
C VAL A 65 15.46 -7.63 17.13
N ALA A 66 16.52 -7.05 16.55
CA ALA A 66 17.66 -6.51 17.29
C ALA A 66 17.43 -5.12 17.90
N GLU A 67 16.19 -4.61 17.86
CA GLU A 67 15.82 -3.30 18.42
C GLU A 67 16.61 -2.12 17.85
N ALA A 68 16.93 -2.19 16.56
CA ALA A 68 17.50 -1.06 15.84
C ALA A 68 16.53 0.14 15.85
N PRO A 69 17.03 1.38 15.66
CA PRO A 69 16.20 2.56 15.55
C PRO A 69 15.12 2.39 14.48
N LEU A 70 13.86 2.68 14.83
CA LEU A 70 12.71 2.39 13.97
C LEU A 70 12.69 3.20 12.67
N HIS A 71 13.23 4.43 12.68
CA HIS A 71 13.35 5.24 11.47
C HIS A 71 14.24 4.56 10.42
N GLU A 72 15.36 3.95 10.81
CA GLU A 72 16.25 3.22 9.89
C GLU A 72 15.56 1.99 9.26
N ILE A 73 14.62 1.38 9.98
CA ILE A 73 13.84 0.23 9.48
C ILE A 73 12.88 0.70 8.39
N VAL A 74 12.21 1.83 8.62
CA VAL A 74 11.29 2.44 7.66
C VAL A 74 12.04 2.97 6.43
N GLU A 75 13.17 3.66 6.62
CA GLU A 75 14.02 4.15 5.53
C GLU A 75 14.56 2.99 4.67
N ASP A 76 15.11 1.93 5.28
CA ASP A 76 15.58 0.74 4.56
C ASP A 76 14.46 0.11 3.71
N PHE A 77 13.21 0.14 4.20
CA PHE A 77 12.07 -0.38 3.47
C PHE A 77 11.68 0.52 2.29
N LEU A 78 11.54 1.83 2.52
CA LEU A 78 11.13 2.77 1.47
C LEU A 78 12.19 2.86 0.38
N GLU A 79 13.46 3.06 0.73
CA GLU A 79 14.55 3.23 -0.23
C GLU A 79 15.03 1.91 -0.84
N GLY A 80 14.89 0.81 -0.10
CA GLY A 80 15.46 -0.48 -0.47
C GLY A 80 14.43 -1.50 -0.98
N VAL A 81 13.21 -1.51 -0.50
CA VAL A 81 12.23 -2.54 -0.89
C VAL A 81 11.27 -1.98 -1.92
N THR A 82 10.65 -0.84 -1.64
CA THR A 82 9.60 -0.28 -2.52
C THR A 82 10.14 0.28 -3.84
N SER A 83 11.44 0.56 -3.91
CA SER A 83 12.11 1.01 -5.14
C SER A 83 12.36 -0.11 -6.15
N GLU A 84 12.24 -1.38 -5.75
CA GLU A 84 12.56 -2.52 -6.60
C GLU A 84 11.37 -2.86 -7.53
N PRO A 85 11.57 -2.94 -8.86
CA PRO A 85 10.48 -3.15 -9.81
C PRO A 85 9.67 -4.44 -9.64
N ALA A 86 10.26 -5.46 -8.99
CA ALA A 86 9.60 -6.74 -8.73
C ALA A 86 8.86 -6.80 -7.40
N PHE A 87 8.81 -5.71 -6.62
CA PHE A 87 8.08 -5.70 -5.36
C PHE A 87 6.57 -5.83 -5.62
N PRO A 88 5.94 -6.94 -5.20
CA PRO A 88 4.54 -7.21 -5.51
C PRO A 88 3.61 -6.35 -4.66
N LEU A 89 2.46 -6.00 -5.22
CA LEU A 89 1.41 -5.24 -4.54
C LEU A 89 0.10 -6.03 -4.66
N GLU A 90 -0.14 -6.91 -3.70
CA GLU A 90 -1.41 -7.64 -3.60
C GLU A 90 -2.29 -7.00 -2.53
N HIS A 91 -3.51 -6.61 -2.91
CA HIS A 91 -4.43 -6.02 -1.95
C HIS A 91 -4.90 -7.08 -0.96
N HIS A 92 -4.84 -6.76 0.32
CA HIS A 92 -5.23 -7.68 1.39
C HIS A 92 -6.35 -7.06 2.22
N ASP A 93 -7.59 -7.47 1.94
CA ASP A 93 -8.78 -6.89 2.56
C ASP A 93 -9.03 -7.39 3.99
N ASP A 94 -8.50 -8.57 4.38
CA ASP A 94 -8.86 -9.23 5.63
C ASP A 94 -7.78 -9.12 6.74
N THR A 95 -7.55 -7.89 7.22
CA THR A 95 -6.55 -7.59 8.27
C THR A 95 -7.08 -6.63 9.33
N MET A 96 -8.33 -6.79 9.77
CA MET A 96 -8.96 -5.91 10.77
C MET A 96 -8.14 -5.82 12.07
N TRP A 97 -7.62 -6.94 12.55
CA TRP A 97 -6.80 -6.99 13.76
C TRP A 97 -5.53 -6.11 13.66
N LEU A 98 -4.90 -6.06 12.47
CA LEU A 98 -3.70 -5.27 12.23
C LEU A 98 -4.06 -3.79 12.11
N ARG A 99 -5.19 -3.48 11.45
CA ARG A 99 -5.72 -2.10 11.39
C ARG A 99 -5.97 -1.55 12.80
N ASP A 100 -6.57 -2.36 13.68
CA ASP A 100 -6.81 -1.98 15.08
C ASP A 100 -5.51 -1.84 15.88
N ALA A 101 -4.50 -2.67 15.61
CA ALA A 101 -3.18 -2.54 16.22
C ALA A 101 -2.48 -1.25 15.78
N ILE A 102 -2.50 -0.96 14.47
CA ILE A 102 -1.95 0.28 13.91
C ILE A 102 -2.64 1.51 14.50
N ALA A 103 -3.97 1.53 14.53
CA ALA A 103 -4.73 2.65 15.08
C ALA A 103 -4.34 2.92 16.55
N ARG A 104 -4.35 1.88 17.40
CA ARG A 104 -3.94 2.01 18.82
C ARG A 104 -2.49 2.47 18.98
N SER A 105 -1.57 1.97 18.15
CA SER A 105 -0.19 2.44 18.18
C SER A 105 -0.08 3.92 17.78
N CYS A 106 -0.86 4.37 16.80
CA CYS A 106 -0.90 5.78 16.41
C CYS A 106 -1.48 6.66 17.53
N GLU A 107 -2.56 6.26 18.17
CA GLU A 107 -3.13 6.95 19.34
C GLU A 107 -2.10 7.10 20.46
N SER A 108 -1.37 6.01 20.74
CA SER A 108 -0.35 6.03 21.79
C SER A 108 0.82 6.95 21.46
N ILE A 109 1.21 7.05 20.18
CA ILE A 109 2.29 7.94 19.73
C ILE A 109 1.86 9.41 19.82
N LEU A 110 0.63 9.70 19.40
CA LEU A 110 0.11 11.06 19.29
C LEU A 110 -0.45 11.59 20.62
N ASP A 111 -0.65 10.73 21.61
CA ASP A 111 -1.31 11.05 22.89
C ASP A 111 -2.71 11.68 22.70
N GLU A 112 -3.38 11.30 21.62
CA GLU A 112 -4.69 11.82 21.24
C GLU A 112 -5.58 10.68 20.74
N PRO A 113 -6.89 10.69 21.08
CA PRO A 113 -7.84 9.76 20.49
C PRO A 113 -7.94 10.07 19.01
N THR A 114 -7.50 9.13 18.20
CA THR A 114 -7.53 9.30 16.77
C THR A 114 -8.94 9.00 16.28
N GLY A 115 -9.49 9.91 15.47
CA GLY A 115 -10.82 9.71 14.88
C GLY A 115 -10.80 8.61 13.81
N GLU A 116 -11.44 8.88 12.67
CA GLU A 116 -11.37 7.97 11.54
C GLU A 116 -9.93 7.88 11.02
N SER A 117 -9.36 6.67 11.03
CA SER A 117 -8.08 6.37 10.38
C SER A 117 -8.32 5.69 9.04
N ILE A 118 -7.56 6.11 8.03
CA ILE A 118 -7.55 5.43 6.73
C ILE A 118 -6.29 4.57 6.69
N VAL A 119 -6.48 3.26 6.79
CA VAL A 119 -5.41 2.28 6.71
C VAL A 119 -5.60 1.45 5.44
N GLN A 120 -4.62 1.46 4.55
CA GLN A 120 -4.62 0.67 3.32
C GLN A 120 -3.44 -0.31 3.34
N LEU A 121 -3.75 -1.60 3.49
CA LEU A 121 -2.76 -2.66 3.62
C LEU A 121 -2.65 -3.50 2.34
N MET A 122 -1.44 -3.99 2.09
CA MET A 122 -1.04 -4.87 1.01
C MET A 122 -0.19 -5.98 1.61
N ALA A 123 -0.40 -7.21 1.14
CA ALA A 123 0.37 -8.36 1.57
C ALA A 123 1.38 -8.75 0.50
N VAL A 124 2.50 -9.30 0.97
CA VAL A 124 3.53 -9.96 0.19
C VAL A 124 3.77 -11.32 0.84
N PRO A 125 2.91 -12.31 0.55
CA PRO A 125 2.90 -13.60 1.25
C PRO A 125 4.24 -14.34 1.17
N GLU A 126 4.97 -14.24 0.06
CA GLU A 126 6.26 -14.90 -0.12
C GLU A 126 7.35 -14.39 0.84
N LEU A 127 7.11 -13.25 1.49
CA LEU A 127 8.05 -12.60 2.41
C LEU A 127 7.49 -12.50 3.84
N ASP A 128 6.32 -13.08 4.10
CA ASP A 128 5.55 -12.94 5.35
C ASP A 128 5.43 -11.46 5.77
N LEU A 129 5.15 -10.58 4.80
CA LEU A 129 5.13 -9.13 4.98
C LEU A 129 3.76 -8.57 4.64
N ILE A 130 3.21 -7.78 5.55
CA ILE A 130 2.10 -6.88 5.30
C ILE A 130 2.62 -5.45 5.42
N HIS A 131 2.36 -4.61 4.43
CA HIS A 131 2.75 -3.20 4.48
C HIS A 131 1.62 -2.31 3.97
N GLY A 132 1.69 -1.01 4.24
CA GLY A 132 0.65 -0.13 3.77
C GLY A 132 0.82 1.32 4.17
N SER A 133 -0.10 2.15 3.70
CA SER A 133 -0.18 3.55 4.08
C SER A 133 -1.19 3.75 5.20
N VAL A 134 -0.88 4.69 6.08
CA VAL A 134 -1.74 5.14 7.18
C VAL A 134 -2.00 6.63 7.01
N ALA A 135 -3.24 7.07 7.16
CA ALA A 135 -3.58 8.48 7.27
C ALA A 135 -4.46 8.69 8.50
N ILE A 136 -4.03 9.55 9.43
CA ILE A 136 -4.65 9.71 10.74
C ILE A 136 -4.36 11.07 11.33
N ALA A 137 -5.38 11.80 11.80
CA ALA A 137 -5.23 13.08 12.52
C ALA A 137 -4.29 14.12 11.86
N GLY A 138 -4.25 14.19 10.51
CA GLY A 138 -3.33 15.10 9.79
C GLY A 138 -1.90 14.58 9.64
N TYR A 139 -1.68 13.30 9.92
CA TYR A 139 -0.45 12.58 9.66
C TYR A 139 -0.64 11.58 8.52
N MET A 140 0.39 11.43 7.70
CA MET A 140 0.54 10.39 6.70
C MET A 140 1.66 9.45 7.13
N GLY A 141 1.55 8.18 6.83
CA GLY A 141 2.47 7.20 7.39
C GLY A 141 2.57 5.91 6.61
N VAL A 142 3.47 5.06 7.08
CA VAL A 142 3.70 3.72 6.58
C VAL A 142 3.64 2.73 7.74
N ALA A 143 2.98 1.61 7.52
CA ALA A 143 2.99 0.47 8.43
C ALA A 143 3.70 -0.70 7.75
N LEU A 144 4.53 -1.41 8.50
CA LEU A 144 5.18 -2.67 8.14
C LEU A 144 4.89 -3.68 9.24
N TYR A 145 4.51 -4.89 8.88
CA TYR A 145 4.30 -5.98 9.81
C TYR A 145 4.78 -7.28 9.19
N PHE A 146 5.53 -8.06 9.97
CA PHE A 146 6.06 -9.34 9.56
C PHE A 146 5.36 -10.45 10.32
N GLU A 147 4.64 -11.30 9.59
CA GLU A 147 3.78 -12.34 10.17
C GLU A 147 4.61 -13.45 10.85
N ASP A 148 5.75 -13.82 10.27
CA ASP A 148 6.63 -14.88 10.80
C ASP A 148 7.32 -14.54 12.12
N ILE A 149 7.50 -13.27 12.43
CA ILE A 149 8.12 -12.79 13.68
C ILE A 149 7.16 -12.00 14.56
N HIS A 150 5.89 -11.84 14.15
CA HIS A 150 4.84 -11.10 14.85
C HIS A 150 5.22 -9.67 15.27
N LEU A 151 6.10 -9.02 14.51
CA LEU A 151 6.62 -7.69 14.80
C LEU A 151 6.45 -6.76 13.61
N GLY A 152 6.24 -5.49 13.90
CA GLY A 152 6.15 -4.45 12.88
C GLY A 152 6.62 -3.09 13.37
N VAL A 153 6.45 -2.11 12.49
CA VAL A 153 6.70 -0.69 12.76
C VAL A 153 5.65 0.14 12.06
N VAL A 154 5.20 1.21 12.71
CA VAL A 154 4.47 2.31 12.08
C VAL A 154 5.32 3.57 12.15
N GLY A 155 5.43 4.27 11.03
CA GLY A 155 6.02 5.61 10.94
C GLY A 155 4.94 6.61 10.53
N LEU A 156 4.86 7.74 11.24
CA LEU A 156 3.94 8.84 10.97
C LEU A 156 4.72 10.12 10.70
N TYR A 157 4.30 10.84 9.67
CA TYR A 157 4.86 12.09 9.19
C TYR A 157 3.72 13.11 9.16
N PRO A 158 3.90 14.32 9.72
CA PRO A 158 2.88 15.35 9.62
C PRO A 158 2.68 15.74 8.16
N ASP A 159 1.44 15.98 7.74
CA ASP A 159 1.09 16.38 6.38
C ASP A 159 1.57 17.83 6.05
N LEU A 160 1.89 18.61 7.09
CA LEU A 160 2.47 19.95 7.00
C LEU A 160 3.91 19.92 7.52
N ASP A 161 4.82 20.60 6.80
CA ASP A 161 6.30 20.58 6.94
C ASP A 161 6.89 20.96 8.32
N ASP A 162 6.07 21.17 9.35
CA ASP A 162 6.48 21.79 10.61
C ASP A 162 6.74 20.80 11.77
N GLY A 163 6.68 19.48 11.54
CA GLY A 163 6.84 18.49 12.61
C GLY A 163 7.83 17.36 12.34
N GLY A 164 8.33 16.76 13.43
CA GLY A 164 9.16 15.56 13.37
C GLY A 164 8.36 14.31 12.99
N ALA A 165 9.04 13.30 12.47
CA ALA A 165 8.44 11.99 12.24
C ALA A 165 8.37 11.20 13.55
N TYR A 166 7.29 10.45 13.73
CA TYR A 166 7.08 9.58 14.88
C TYR A 166 7.11 8.13 14.46
N TYR A 167 7.61 7.26 15.33
CA TYR A 167 7.73 5.84 15.05
C TYR A 167 7.33 5.02 16.27
N ALA A 168 6.56 3.95 16.07
CA ALA A 168 6.31 2.96 17.09
C ALA A 168 6.46 1.55 16.56
N ARG A 169 6.85 0.66 17.46
CA ARG A 169 6.85 -0.77 17.20
C ARG A 169 5.42 -1.30 17.27
N LEU A 170 5.06 -2.11 16.29
CA LEU A 170 3.83 -2.88 16.31
C LEU A 170 4.14 -4.26 16.90
N VAL A 171 3.37 -4.67 17.90
CA VAL A 171 3.37 -6.03 18.44
C VAL A 171 1.94 -6.51 18.35
N CYS A 172 1.69 -7.52 17.52
CA CYS A 172 0.36 -8.09 17.36
C CYS A 172 0.38 -9.49 17.95
N TYR A 173 -0.50 -9.71 18.93
CA TYR A 173 -0.68 -11.01 19.56
C TYR A 173 -1.79 -11.77 18.84
N ASP A 174 -1.57 -13.06 18.57
CA ASP A 174 -2.58 -13.95 17.96
C ASP A 174 -3.87 -14.02 18.79
N ASN A 175 -3.76 -13.78 20.10
CA ASN A 175 -4.88 -13.67 21.01
C ASN A 175 -5.00 -12.23 21.54
N PRO A 176 -6.12 -11.54 21.26
CA PRO A 176 -6.42 -10.23 21.83
C PRO A 176 -6.58 -10.22 23.35
N ALA A 177 -6.43 -11.32 24.07
CA ALA A 177 -6.33 -11.31 25.54
C ALA A 177 -4.87 -11.23 26.02
N ASP A 178 -3.88 -11.56 25.19
CA ASP A 178 -2.49 -11.70 25.64
C ASP A 178 -1.82 -10.34 25.87
N TRP A 179 -2.30 -9.25 25.26
CA TRP A 179 -1.80 -7.90 25.52
C TRP A 179 -2.06 -7.42 26.95
N LEU A 180 -3.07 -7.97 27.64
CA LEU A 180 -3.35 -7.65 29.05
C LEU A 180 -2.28 -8.19 30.00
N TYR A 181 -1.50 -9.18 29.56
CA TYR A 181 -0.55 -9.89 30.40
C TYR A 181 0.90 -9.45 30.16
N GLY A 182 1.16 -8.61 29.15
CA GLY A 182 2.50 -8.15 28.79
C GLY A 182 3.43 -9.30 28.36
N PRO A 183 4.61 -9.00 27.80
CA PRO A 183 5.64 -10.03 27.65
C PRO A 183 6.05 -10.51 29.05
N ASN A 184 6.01 -11.83 29.28
CA ASN A 184 6.58 -12.47 30.47
C ASN A 184 8.08 -12.19 30.60
#